data_AF-A0A8I2FS45-F1
#
_entry.id   AF-A0A8I2FS45-F1
#
_cell.length_a   1.000
_cell.length_b   1.000
_cell.length_c   1.000
_cell.angle_alpha   90.00
_cell.angle_beta   90.00
_cell.angle_gamma   90.00
#
_symmetry.space_group_name_H-M   'P 1'
#
loop_
_entity.id
_entity.type
_entity.pdbx_description
1 polymer ?
#
loop_
_entity_poly.entity_id
_entity_poly.type
_entity_poly.pdbx_seq_one_letter_code
_entity_poly.pdbx_strand_id
1 'polypeptide(L)'
;MKYLLTIVITAALLLALPACGGGNGKEDSAESAVSQTGGKAASEISVVFSDKEEYKPGAFELKKAFGFISGMRYNAKSTAKLAYVVFANYEAQLGLYAVEPPKEAGQIAIVVSFKTENKEIPFQQQMEEYAKMKVPTGTFQPCWMGEGMCFQVTYYVGGQSGGLAMSGDGASGTAALTTSTPEKLSGSIDFTSVNGSTIKGTFNVKVEKDLWK
;
A
#
# COMPACT_ATOMS: atom_id res chain seq x y z
N MET A 1 -55.47 28.22 -12.10
CA MET A 1 -55.67 26.88 -12.69
C MET A 1 -54.49 25.99 -12.28
N LYS A 2 -54.81 24.82 -11.70
CA LYS A 2 -54.03 23.56 -11.64
C LYS A 2 -52.77 23.53 -10.74
N TYR A 3 -52.88 23.00 -9.52
CA TYR A 3 -52.59 21.62 -9.04
C TYR A 3 -51.07 21.35 -8.91
N LEU A 4 -50.47 21.32 -7.71
CA LEU A 4 -50.48 20.27 -6.66
C LEU A 4 -49.73 18.98 -7.09
N LEU A 5 -48.54 18.74 -6.51
CA LEU A 5 -47.89 17.42 -6.44
C LEU A 5 -46.88 17.40 -5.27
N THR A 6 -47.32 17.04 -4.06
CA THR A 6 -47.24 15.70 -3.41
C THR A 6 -45.84 15.33 -2.91
N ILE A 7 -45.66 15.51 -1.60
CA ILE A 7 -44.61 14.94 -0.75
C ILE A 7 -44.93 13.46 -0.53
N VAL A 8 -43.96 12.57 -0.76
CA VAL A 8 -44.04 11.16 -0.35
C VAL A 8 -43.00 10.93 0.74
N ILE A 9 -43.49 10.79 1.98
CA ILE A 9 -42.79 10.20 3.11
C ILE A 9 -43.15 8.73 3.12
N THR A 10 -42.16 7.84 3.08
CA THR A 10 -42.36 6.43 3.42
C THR A 10 -41.34 6.02 4.46
N ALA A 11 -41.80 5.98 5.71
CA ALA A 11 -41.17 5.24 6.79
C ALA A 11 -41.57 3.76 6.65
N ALA A 12 -40.60 2.86 6.73
CA ALA A 12 -40.85 1.45 7.01
C ALA A 12 -39.82 0.97 8.03
N LEU A 13 -40.26 1.02 9.27
CA LEU A 13 -39.70 0.34 10.43
C LEU A 13 -40.08 -1.15 10.31
N LEU A 14 -39.13 -2.08 10.41
CA LEU A 14 -39.41 -3.47 10.78
C LEU A 14 -38.23 -4.07 11.55
N LEU A 15 -38.49 -4.28 12.83
CA LEU A 15 -37.73 -5.08 13.78
C LEU A 15 -37.96 -6.57 13.49
N ALA A 16 -36.90 -7.38 13.60
CA ALA A 16 -37.01 -8.78 14.03
C ALA A 16 -35.65 -9.30 14.55
N LEU A 17 -35.54 -9.42 15.87
CA LEU A 17 -34.79 -10.49 16.55
C LEU A 17 -35.81 -11.60 16.87
N PRO A 18 -35.41 -12.88 16.79
CA PRO A 18 -35.13 -13.68 18.02
C PRO A 18 -33.97 -14.68 17.78
N ALA A 19 -33.39 -15.43 18.71
CA ALA A 19 -33.48 -15.58 20.16
C ALA A 19 -32.21 -16.33 20.62
N CYS A 20 -31.86 -16.14 21.89
CA CYS A 20 -30.97 -17.03 22.64
C CYS A 20 -31.53 -18.47 22.67
N GLY A 21 -30.62 -19.45 22.63
CA GLY A 21 -30.86 -20.83 23.03
C GLY A 21 -29.53 -21.49 23.35
N GLY A 22 -29.17 -21.56 24.63
CA GLY A 22 -27.97 -22.22 25.13
C GLY A 22 -28.13 -23.74 25.27
N GLY A 23 -27.01 -24.45 25.39
CA GLY A 23 -26.98 -25.87 25.71
C GLY A 23 -25.58 -26.47 25.61
N ASN A 24 -25.04 -26.86 26.77
CA ASN A 24 -23.70 -27.39 27.04
C ASN A 24 -23.23 -28.59 26.18
N GLY A 25 -21.92 -28.60 25.92
CA GLY A 25 -21.04 -29.70 26.30
C GLY A 25 -20.75 -30.79 25.26
N LYS A 26 -19.56 -30.73 24.65
CA LYS A 26 -18.54 -31.78 24.77
C LYS A 26 -17.23 -31.35 24.10
N GLU A 27 -16.14 -31.56 24.83
CA GLU A 27 -14.78 -31.64 24.32
C GLU A 27 -14.73 -32.68 23.21
N ASP A 28 -14.13 -32.31 22.07
CA ASP A 28 -13.32 -33.23 21.29
C ASP A 28 -12.19 -32.41 20.64
N SER A 29 -11.00 -32.63 21.19
CA SER A 29 -9.73 -32.25 20.58
C SER A 29 -9.65 -32.87 19.19
N ALA A 30 -9.65 -32.04 18.16
CA ALA A 30 -9.20 -32.45 16.83
C ALA A 30 -7.99 -31.59 16.48
N GLU A 31 -6.86 -32.28 16.38
CA GLU A 31 -5.54 -31.79 16.01
C GLU A 31 -5.58 -30.70 14.93
N SER A 32 -4.83 -29.64 15.22
CA SER A 32 -4.30 -28.71 14.23
C SER A 32 -3.68 -29.48 13.07
N ALA A 33 -4.42 -29.59 11.97
CA ALA A 33 -3.82 -29.80 10.66
C ALA A 33 -3.09 -28.50 10.29
N VAL A 34 -1.87 -28.34 10.79
CA VAL A 34 -0.87 -27.45 10.23
C VAL A 34 -0.63 -27.94 8.81
N SER A 35 -1.35 -27.36 7.85
CA SER A 35 -1.02 -27.51 6.45
C SER A 35 0.30 -26.80 6.21
N GLN A 36 1.38 -27.57 6.27
CA GLN A 36 2.67 -27.22 5.72
C GLN A 36 2.55 -27.17 4.19
N THR A 37 1.94 -26.11 3.66
CA THR A 37 2.21 -25.71 2.28
C THR A 37 3.42 -24.80 2.29
N GLY A 38 4.57 -25.39 1.98
CA GLY A 38 5.72 -24.67 1.42
C GLY A 38 5.34 -24.06 0.08
N GLY A 39 4.54 -22.99 0.13
CA GLY A 39 4.16 -22.19 -1.03
C GLY A 39 5.18 -21.07 -1.19
N LYS A 40 5.83 -21.03 -2.36
CA LYS A 40 6.60 -19.87 -2.82
C LYS A 40 5.73 -18.63 -2.58
N ALA A 41 6.23 -17.66 -1.82
CA ALA A 41 5.55 -16.38 -1.63
C ALA A 41 5.45 -15.67 -3.00
N ALA A 42 4.32 -15.81 -3.67
CA ALA A 42 4.03 -15.08 -4.88
C ALA A 42 3.45 -13.73 -4.49
N SER A 43 3.99 -12.65 -5.06
CA SER A 43 3.31 -11.37 -5.07
C SER A 43 2.38 -11.34 -6.27
N GLU A 44 1.14 -10.92 -6.07
CA GLU A 44 0.14 -10.86 -7.12
C GLU A 44 -0.42 -9.45 -7.15
N ILE A 45 -0.23 -8.76 -8.27
CA ILE A 45 -0.77 -7.43 -8.46
C ILE A 45 -1.38 -7.32 -9.85
N SER A 46 -2.55 -6.70 -9.88
CA SER A 46 -3.22 -6.27 -11.09
C SER A 46 -3.12 -4.76 -11.19
N VAL A 47 -2.84 -4.27 -12.39
CA VAL A 47 -2.70 -2.85 -12.66
C VAL A 47 -3.45 -2.54 -13.94
N VAL A 48 -4.31 -1.54 -13.87
CA VAL A 48 -5.05 -1.02 -15.01
C VAL A 48 -4.80 0.47 -15.05
N PHE A 49 -4.15 0.94 -16.11
CA PHE A 49 -3.89 2.36 -16.31
C PHE A 49 -4.99 3.00 -17.15
N SER A 50 -5.41 4.20 -16.78
CA SER A 50 -6.32 5.02 -17.56
C SER A 50 -5.60 5.71 -18.72
N ASP A 51 -6.29 5.92 -19.84
CA ASP A 51 -5.75 6.62 -21.02
C ASP A 51 -5.42 8.11 -20.78
N LYS A 52 -5.83 8.65 -19.62
CA LYS A 52 -5.59 10.04 -19.22
C LYS A 52 -4.24 10.24 -18.53
N GLU A 53 -3.60 9.17 -18.10
CA GLU A 53 -2.25 9.26 -17.56
C GLU A 53 -1.24 9.37 -18.71
N GLU A 54 -0.09 10.02 -18.47
CA GLU A 54 0.95 10.20 -19.50
C GLU A 54 1.56 8.87 -19.99
N TYR A 55 1.24 7.77 -19.31
CA TYR A 55 1.59 6.42 -19.69
C TYR A 55 0.53 5.82 -20.64
N LYS A 56 0.98 5.27 -21.77
CA LYS A 56 0.10 4.55 -22.72
C LYS A 56 0.01 3.06 -22.37
N PRO A 57 -1.19 2.46 -22.35
CA PRO A 57 -1.43 1.10 -21.86
C PRO A 57 -0.61 0.01 -22.54
N GLY A 58 -0.15 -0.94 -21.71
CA GLY A 58 0.18 -2.31 -22.05
C GLY A 58 -0.19 -3.21 -20.85
N ALA A 59 -0.32 -4.52 -21.04
CA ALA A 59 -0.57 -5.42 -19.92
C ALA A 59 0.60 -5.31 -18.91
N PHE A 60 0.32 -4.89 -17.68
CA PHE A 60 1.31 -4.94 -16.61
C PHE A 60 1.52 -6.39 -16.19
N GLU A 61 2.55 -7.01 -16.74
CA GLU A 61 2.98 -8.34 -16.34
C GLU A 61 4.08 -8.22 -15.29
N LEU A 62 3.76 -8.59 -14.04
CA LEU A 62 4.72 -8.56 -12.94
C LEU A 62 5.87 -9.53 -13.21
N LYS A 63 7.10 -9.00 -13.31
CA LYS A 63 8.32 -9.82 -13.40
C LYS A 63 9.06 -9.88 -12.07
N LYS A 64 9.08 -8.77 -11.33
CA LYS A 64 9.81 -8.67 -10.06
C LYS A 64 9.01 -7.91 -9.02
N ALA A 65 9.04 -8.42 -7.79
CA ALA A 65 8.55 -7.70 -6.62
C ALA A 65 9.56 -7.80 -5.48
N PHE A 66 9.85 -6.68 -4.82
CA PHE A 66 10.76 -6.61 -3.70
C PHE A 66 10.39 -5.45 -2.77
N GLY A 67 10.95 -5.46 -1.57
CA GLY A 67 10.81 -4.40 -0.60
C GLY A 67 12.13 -3.72 -0.30
N PHE A 68 12.05 -2.47 0.17
CA PHE A 68 13.15 -1.81 0.85
C PHE A 68 12.61 -0.94 1.98
N ILE A 69 13.48 -0.65 2.94
CA ILE A 69 13.19 0.26 4.04
C ILE A 69 14.10 1.46 3.88
N SER A 70 13.61 2.61 4.27
CA SER A 70 14.43 3.78 4.41
C SER A 70 13.83 4.62 5.52
N GLY A 71 14.27 5.85 5.62
CA GLY A 71 13.36 6.83 6.14
C GLY A 71 13.61 8.21 5.57
N MET A 72 12.89 9.15 6.14
CA MET A 72 12.66 10.46 5.57
C MET A 72 12.89 11.51 6.62
N ARG A 73 13.64 12.54 6.22
CA ARG A 73 13.81 13.75 7.00
C ARG A 73 12.81 14.78 6.50
N TYR A 74 12.05 15.37 7.41
CA TYR A 74 11.41 16.65 7.12
C TYR A 74 12.16 17.73 7.87
N ASN A 75 12.79 18.60 7.10
CA ASN A 75 13.62 19.70 7.61
C ASN A 75 14.73 19.19 8.55
N ALA A 76 15.32 20.08 9.35
CA ALA A 76 16.36 19.74 10.33
C ALA A 76 15.81 19.14 11.64
N LYS A 77 14.50 18.85 11.71
CA LYS A 77 13.79 18.66 12.99
C LYS A 77 12.87 17.45 13.05
N SER A 78 12.67 16.68 11.98
CA SER A 78 11.83 15.49 12.11
C SER A 78 12.31 14.33 11.24
N THR A 79 12.00 13.13 11.71
CA THR A 79 12.31 11.87 11.02
C THR A 79 11.08 10.98 11.00
N ALA A 80 10.98 10.14 9.96
CA ALA A 80 10.01 9.05 9.87
C ALA A 80 10.64 7.84 9.19
N LYS A 81 10.20 6.63 9.56
CA LYS A 81 10.56 5.37 8.90
C LYS A 81 9.55 5.02 7.82
N LEU A 82 10.05 4.49 6.71
CA LEU A 82 9.26 4.09 5.55
C LEU A 82 9.45 2.62 5.20
N ALA A 83 8.39 2.03 4.69
CA ALA A 83 8.44 0.76 3.98
C ALA A 83 8.06 1.00 2.52
N TYR A 84 8.81 0.45 1.58
CA TYR A 84 8.52 0.53 0.16
C TYR A 84 8.34 -0.87 -0.39
N VAL A 85 7.29 -1.06 -1.17
CA VAL A 85 7.04 -2.28 -1.92
C VAL A 85 7.06 -1.91 -3.39
N VAL A 86 7.94 -2.55 -4.15
CA VAL A 86 8.15 -2.30 -5.57
C VAL A 86 7.59 -3.45 -6.38
N PHE A 87 6.84 -3.13 -7.41
CA PHE A 87 6.36 -4.05 -8.43
C PHE A 87 6.88 -3.58 -9.79
N ALA A 88 7.57 -4.45 -10.52
CA ALA A 88 8.17 -4.10 -11.80
C ALA A 88 7.89 -5.16 -12.86
N ASN A 89 7.70 -4.71 -14.10
CA ASN A 89 7.59 -5.58 -15.28
C ASN A 89 8.95 -5.81 -15.98
N TYR A 90 10.03 -5.53 -15.27
CA TYR A 90 11.42 -5.70 -15.66
C TYR A 90 12.26 -6.10 -14.45
N GLU A 91 13.52 -6.45 -14.67
CA GLU A 91 14.49 -6.75 -13.61
C GLU A 91 14.95 -5.48 -12.89
N ALA A 92 14.04 -4.90 -12.11
CA ALA A 92 14.31 -3.69 -11.34
C ALA A 92 15.39 -3.91 -10.27
N GLN A 93 16.22 -2.89 -10.08
CA GLN A 93 17.32 -2.86 -9.13
C GLN A 93 17.15 -1.72 -8.13
N LEU A 94 17.75 -1.88 -6.96
CA LEU A 94 17.85 -0.81 -5.98
C LEU A 94 19.10 0.03 -6.26
N GLY A 95 18.88 1.31 -6.56
CA GLY A 95 19.93 2.30 -6.62
C GLY A 95 20.35 2.78 -5.23
N LEU A 96 21.10 3.89 -5.19
CA LEU A 96 21.63 4.43 -3.95
C LEU A 96 20.53 4.95 -3.00
N TYR A 97 19.45 5.51 -3.55
CA TYR A 97 18.40 6.20 -2.78
C TYR A 97 16.96 5.78 -3.13
N ALA A 98 16.76 4.96 -4.15
CA ALA A 98 15.44 4.50 -4.59
C ALA A 98 15.58 3.29 -5.53
N VAL A 99 14.47 2.77 -6.05
CA VAL A 99 14.49 1.90 -7.23
C VAL A 99 15.13 2.64 -8.41
N GLU A 100 15.99 1.97 -9.16
CA GLU A 100 16.52 2.53 -10.40
C GLU A 100 15.38 2.71 -11.41
N PRO A 101 15.27 3.90 -12.03
CA PRO A 101 14.20 4.13 -12.98
C PRO A 101 14.34 3.16 -14.16
N PRO A 102 13.21 2.65 -14.69
CA PRO A 102 13.19 1.89 -15.92
C PRO A 102 13.87 2.69 -17.05
N LYS A 103 14.58 1.97 -17.93
CA LYS A 103 15.41 2.61 -18.98
C LYS A 103 14.75 2.56 -20.35
N GLU A 104 13.98 1.51 -20.61
CA GLU A 104 13.40 1.25 -21.93
C GLU A 104 11.90 1.56 -21.95
N ALA A 105 11.40 1.98 -23.11
CA ALA A 105 9.97 2.17 -23.31
C ALA A 105 9.21 0.86 -23.00
N GLY A 106 8.10 0.98 -22.27
CA GLY A 106 7.30 -0.17 -21.83
C GLY A 106 7.75 -0.79 -20.50
N GLN A 107 8.92 -0.43 -19.97
CA GLN A 107 9.31 -0.80 -18.61
C GLN A 107 8.64 0.13 -17.58
N ILE A 108 8.12 -0.45 -16.51
CA ILE A 108 7.36 0.22 -15.46
C ILE A 108 7.77 -0.33 -14.10
N ALA A 109 7.98 0.57 -13.14
CA ALA A 109 8.03 0.24 -11.72
C ALA A 109 6.93 0.99 -10.98
N ILE A 110 6.17 0.30 -10.14
CA ILE A 110 5.18 0.86 -9.22
C ILE A 110 5.74 0.70 -7.81
N VAL A 111 5.74 1.79 -7.05
CA VAL A 111 6.23 1.85 -5.69
C VAL A 111 5.09 2.25 -4.76
N VAL A 112 4.73 1.33 -3.87
CA VAL A 112 3.80 1.58 -2.77
C VAL A 112 4.62 1.90 -1.53
N SER A 113 4.44 3.10 -1.01
CA SER A 113 5.19 3.64 0.13
C SER A 113 4.28 3.72 1.35
N PHE A 114 4.73 3.21 2.49
CA PHE A 114 4.07 3.29 3.79
C PHE A 114 4.95 4.09 4.73
N LYS A 115 4.35 4.89 5.61
CA LYS A 115 5.09 5.80 6.49
C LYS A 115 4.60 5.73 7.92
N THR A 116 5.55 5.78 8.87
CA THR A 116 5.26 6.04 10.28
C THR A 116 4.86 7.50 10.53
N GLU A 117 4.29 7.79 11.70
CA GLU A 117 4.15 9.16 12.17
C GLU A 117 5.51 9.87 12.25
N ASN A 118 5.50 11.17 11.99
CA ASN A 118 6.68 12.00 12.15
C ASN A 118 7.05 12.08 13.64
N LYS A 119 8.34 11.91 13.95
CA LYS A 119 8.88 12.30 15.25
C LYS A 119 9.70 13.56 15.11
N GLU A 120 9.39 14.58 15.90
CA GLU A 120 10.20 15.78 16.01
C GLU A 120 11.43 15.53 16.87
N ILE A 121 12.60 15.56 16.26
CA ILE A 121 13.90 15.30 16.88
C ILE A 121 15.01 16.11 16.19
N PRO A 122 16.01 16.62 16.94
CA PRO A 122 17.16 17.30 16.36
C PRO A 122 17.94 16.42 15.38
N PHE A 123 18.49 17.05 14.34
CA PHE A 123 19.25 16.38 13.27
C PHE A 123 20.28 15.34 13.77
N GLN A 124 21.05 15.70 14.80
CA GLN A 124 22.11 14.87 15.36
C GLN A 124 21.59 13.56 15.98
N GLN A 125 20.33 13.52 16.40
CA GLN A 125 19.69 12.36 17.04
C GLN A 125 18.88 11.51 16.05
N GLN A 126 18.73 11.95 14.79
CA GLN A 126 17.84 11.29 13.83
C GLN A 126 18.25 9.86 13.48
N MET A 127 19.56 9.60 13.36
CA MET A 127 20.07 8.27 13.05
C MET A 127 19.82 7.28 14.20
N GLU A 128 20.04 7.72 15.43
CA GLU A 128 19.81 6.91 16.62
C GLU A 128 18.32 6.61 16.79
N GLU A 129 17.46 7.61 16.59
CA GLU A 129 16.02 7.40 16.67
C GLU A 129 15.49 6.53 15.53
N TYR A 130 15.99 6.71 14.31
CA TYR A 130 15.66 5.84 13.17
C TYR A 130 15.93 4.36 13.46
N ALA A 131 17.06 4.07 14.14
CA ALA A 131 17.40 2.71 14.52
C ALA A 131 16.39 2.10 15.52
N LYS A 132 15.75 2.93 16.35
CA LYS A 132 14.70 2.52 17.32
C LYS A 132 13.32 2.41 16.67
N MET A 133 13.09 3.10 15.54
CA MET A 133 11.83 3.06 14.83
C MET A 133 11.57 1.68 14.20
N LYS A 134 10.31 1.25 14.28
CA LYS A 134 9.82 0.05 13.62
C LYS A 134 9.30 0.39 12.23
N VAL A 135 9.40 -0.57 11.32
CA VAL A 135 8.77 -0.49 10.01
C VAL A 135 7.25 -0.45 10.23
N PRO A 136 6.51 0.45 9.56
CA PRO A 136 5.08 0.64 9.86
C PRO A 136 4.26 -0.64 9.64
N THR A 137 3.14 -0.77 10.35
CA THR A 137 2.07 -1.76 10.11
C THR A 137 0.72 -1.07 10.28
N GLY A 138 -0.33 -1.65 9.71
CA GLY A 138 -1.69 -1.13 9.82
C GLY A 138 -2.34 -0.82 8.47
N THR A 139 -3.50 -0.18 8.54
CA THR A 139 -4.26 0.25 7.36
C THR A 139 -4.00 1.74 7.11
N PHE A 140 -3.74 2.10 5.87
CA PHE A 140 -3.39 3.44 5.44
C PHE A 140 -4.38 3.91 4.39
N GLN A 141 -4.65 5.22 4.39
CA GLN A 141 -5.42 5.90 3.35
C GLN A 141 -4.49 6.68 2.40
N PRO A 142 -4.91 6.91 1.14
CA PRO A 142 -4.13 7.69 0.21
C PRO A 142 -4.11 9.14 0.66
N CYS A 143 -2.92 9.69 0.77
CA CYS A 143 -2.69 11.12 0.96
C CYS A 143 -1.26 11.46 0.58
N TRP A 144 -0.98 12.75 0.40
CA TRP A 144 0.39 13.20 0.33
C TRP A 144 1.13 12.81 1.62
N MET A 145 2.42 12.47 1.51
CA MET A 145 3.24 11.99 2.62
C MET A 145 3.56 13.12 3.61
N GLY A 146 2.54 13.60 4.31
CA GLY A 146 2.59 14.64 5.34
C GLY A 146 2.52 14.07 6.76
N GLU A 147 2.14 14.91 7.71
CA GLU A 147 1.87 14.50 9.09
C GLU A 147 0.59 13.63 9.16
N GLY A 148 0.54 12.61 10.04
CA GLY A 148 -0.68 11.82 10.28
C GLY A 148 -0.80 10.43 9.61
N MET A 149 0.30 9.84 9.14
CA MET A 149 0.38 8.53 8.45
C MET A 149 -0.41 8.44 7.13
N CYS A 150 0.27 8.02 6.06
CA CYS A 150 -0.31 7.88 4.72
C CYS A 150 0.33 6.68 4.00
N PHE A 151 -0.32 6.18 2.96
CA PHE A 151 0.38 5.48 1.89
C PHE A 151 0.38 6.30 0.61
N GLN A 152 1.46 6.17 -0.15
CA GLN A 152 1.62 6.83 -1.45
C GLN A 152 1.97 5.78 -2.51
N VAL A 153 1.29 5.88 -3.64
CA VAL A 153 1.64 5.15 -4.85
C VAL A 153 2.36 6.10 -5.80
N THR A 154 3.51 5.67 -6.28
CA THR A 154 4.30 6.35 -7.33
C THR A 154 4.61 5.34 -8.41
N TYR A 155 4.69 5.77 -9.67
CA TYR A 155 5.14 4.91 -10.76
C TYR A 155 6.29 5.57 -11.52
N TYR A 156 7.10 4.75 -12.16
CA TYR A 156 8.19 5.15 -13.04
C TYR A 156 7.99 4.48 -14.39
N VAL A 157 8.20 5.21 -15.48
CA VAL A 157 8.07 4.72 -16.86
C VAL A 157 9.38 4.94 -17.59
N GLY A 158 9.87 3.90 -18.26
CA GLY A 158 11.14 3.96 -18.97
C GLY A 158 11.03 4.68 -20.30
N GLY A 159 12.14 5.26 -20.75
CA GLY A 159 12.19 6.08 -21.96
C GLY A 159 11.62 7.51 -21.79
N GLN A 160 11.25 7.93 -20.58
CA GLN A 160 10.79 9.29 -20.24
C GLN A 160 11.30 9.75 -18.86
N SER A 161 11.11 11.03 -18.54
CA SER A 161 11.28 11.58 -17.18
C SER A 161 10.37 10.80 -16.22
N GLY A 162 10.91 10.28 -15.11
CA GLY A 162 10.19 9.40 -14.17
C GLY A 162 8.82 9.93 -13.71
N GLY A 163 7.91 9.02 -13.32
CA GLY A 163 6.50 9.32 -13.14
C GLY A 163 6.14 10.05 -11.84
N LEU A 164 4.88 10.50 -11.80
CA LEU A 164 4.28 11.31 -10.73
C LEU A 164 3.69 10.43 -9.62
N ALA A 165 3.53 11.02 -8.43
CA ALA A 165 2.75 10.39 -7.37
C ALA A 165 1.26 10.32 -7.79
N MET A 166 0.65 9.13 -7.69
CA MET A 166 -0.76 8.91 -8.04
C MET A 166 -1.71 9.26 -6.88
N SER A 167 -1.19 9.31 -5.66
CA SER A 167 -1.91 9.49 -4.38
C SER A 167 -2.27 10.95 -4.07
N GLY A 168 -2.53 11.76 -5.10
CA GLY A 168 -2.93 13.17 -4.95
C GLY A 168 -4.39 13.34 -4.53
N ASP A 169 -4.82 14.60 -4.38
CA ASP A 169 -6.19 14.96 -4.03
C ASP A 169 -7.21 14.32 -4.99
N GLY A 170 -8.22 13.65 -4.43
CA GLY A 170 -9.25 12.93 -5.19
C GLY A 170 -8.92 11.46 -5.49
N ALA A 171 -7.70 10.98 -5.20
CA ALA A 171 -7.41 9.55 -5.18
C ALA A 171 -8.12 8.86 -4.00
N SER A 172 -8.43 7.57 -4.15
CA SER A 172 -9.13 6.79 -3.13
C SER A 172 -8.60 5.37 -3.05
N GLY A 173 -8.85 4.70 -1.93
CA GLY A 173 -8.43 3.34 -1.70
C GLY A 173 -7.91 3.10 -0.29
N THR A 174 -7.31 1.93 -0.08
CA THR A 174 -6.68 1.52 1.16
C THR A 174 -5.48 0.63 0.87
N ALA A 175 -4.46 0.70 1.72
CA ALA A 175 -3.39 -0.27 1.74
C ALA A 175 -3.21 -0.81 3.15
N ALA A 176 -2.92 -2.10 3.28
CA ALA A 176 -2.68 -2.75 4.57
C ALA A 176 -1.29 -3.36 4.58
N LEU A 177 -0.50 -3.04 5.61
CA LEU A 177 0.81 -3.66 5.87
C LEU A 177 0.67 -4.55 7.11
N THR A 178 0.62 -5.86 6.88
CA THR A 178 0.33 -6.87 7.91
C THR A 178 1.59 -7.46 8.54
N THR A 179 2.65 -7.63 7.75
CA THR A 179 3.97 -8.06 8.24
C THR A 179 5.01 -7.05 7.81
N SER A 180 5.86 -6.66 8.76
CA SER A 180 6.81 -5.57 8.58
C SER A 180 8.07 -5.82 9.41
N THR A 181 9.03 -6.52 8.82
CA THR A 181 10.32 -6.84 9.44
C THR A 181 11.47 -6.32 8.57
N PRO A 182 12.71 -6.22 9.10
CA PRO A 182 13.87 -5.86 8.29
C PRO A 182 14.16 -6.80 7.12
N GLU A 183 13.58 -8.00 7.09
CA GLU A 183 13.80 -9.02 6.05
C GLU A 183 12.59 -9.18 5.12
N LYS A 184 11.39 -8.72 5.53
CA LYS A 184 10.15 -9.07 4.85
C LYS A 184 9.04 -8.05 5.05
N LEU A 185 8.32 -7.75 3.97
CA LEU A 185 7.07 -6.98 3.99
C LEU A 185 5.93 -7.81 3.42
N SER A 186 4.75 -7.77 4.03
CA SER A 186 3.56 -8.45 3.49
C SER A 186 2.29 -7.66 3.76
N GLY A 187 1.33 -7.72 2.85
CA GLY A 187 0.15 -6.89 2.91
C GLY A 187 -0.71 -6.91 1.64
N SER A 188 -1.56 -5.90 1.50
CA SER A 188 -2.46 -5.73 0.36
C SER A 188 -2.63 -4.26 0.00
N ILE A 189 -3.11 -4.04 -1.23
CA ILE A 189 -3.44 -2.72 -1.76
C ILE A 189 -4.72 -2.82 -2.59
N ASP A 190 -5.60 -1.84 -2.44
CA ASP A 190 -6.68 -1.52 -3.36
C ASP A 190 -6.71 0.00 -3.52
N PHE A 191 -6.22 0.49 -4.65
CA PHE A 191 -6.01 1.91 -4.90
C PHE A 191 -6.58 2.30 -6.26
N THR A 192 -7.19 3.49 -6.33
CA THR A 192 -7.65 4.14 -7.55
C THR A 192 -7.15 5.58 -7.58
N SER A 193 -6.41 5.94 -8.62
CA SER A 193 -5.94 7.32 -8.84
C SER A 193 -7.09 8.25 -9.20
N VAL A 194 -6.86 9.56 -9.07
CA VAL A 194 -7.83 10.58 -9.51
C VAL A 194 -8.19 10.47 -11.00
N ASN A 195 -7.30 9.88 -11.81
CA ASN A 195 -7.50 9.70 -13.24
C ASN A 195 -8.18 8.36 -13.59
N GLY A 196 -8.40 7.49 -12.60
CA GLY A 196 -9.10 6.21 -12.74
C GLY A 196 -8.19 5.01 -12.94
N SER A 197 -6.86 5.17 -12.88
CA SER A 197 -5.94 4.03 -12.87
C SER A 197 -6.07 3.27 -11.56
N THR A 198 -6.14 1.94 -11.62
CA THR A 198 -6.33 1.08 -10.44
C THR A 198 -5.14 0.16 -10.22
N ILE A 199 -4.80 -0.05 -8.95
CA ILE A 199 -3.80 -1.03 -8.52
C ILE A 199 -4.42 -1.86 -7.41
N LYS A 200 -4.50 -3.18 -7.61
CA LYS A 200 -5.10 -4.10 -6.64
C LYS A 200 -4.27 -5.36 -6.51
N GLY A 201 -4.05 -5.82 -5.29
CA GLY A 201 -3.34 -7.06 -5.08
C GLY A 201 -2.86 -7.30 -3.66
N THR A 202 -2.10 -8.38 -3.52
CA THR A 202 -1.41 -8.75 -2.29
C THR A 202 0.08 -8.87 -2.56
N PHE A 203 0.87 -8.60 -1.54
CA PHE A 203 2.32 -8.67 -1.64
C PHE A 203 2.90 -9.41 -0.46
N ASN A 204 3.98 -10.12 -0.76
CA ASN A 204 4.79 -10.84 0.19
C ASN A 204 6.21 -10.84 -0.36
N VAL A 205 6.96 -9.80 0.00
CA VAL A 205 8.23 -9.45 -0.63
C VAL A 205 9.36 -9.47 0.39
N LYS A 206 10.54 -9.85 -0.07
CA LYS A 206 11.78 -9.75 0.71
C LYS A 206 12.24 -8.29 0.74
N VAL A 207 12.72 -7.84 1.89
CA VAL A 207 13.47 -6.58 2.00
C VAL A 207 14.88 -6.82 1.50
N GLU A 208 15.26 -6.16 0.41
CA GLU A 208 16.60 -6.29 -0.18
C GLU A 208 17.61 -5.34 0.48
N LYS A 209 17.15 -4.17 0.96
CA LYS A 209 18.03 -3.16 1.55
C LYS A 209 17.32 -2.24 2.53
N ASP A 210 18.06 -1.77 3.53
CA ASP A 210 17.75 -0.59 4.34
C ASP A 210 18.58 0.57 3.78
N LEU A 211 17.97 1.50 3.05
CA LEU A 211 18.66 2.60 2.36
C LEU A 211 19.15 3.70 3.30
N TRP A 212 18.77 3.64 4.58
CA TRP A 212 19.25 4.60 5.58
C TRP A 212 20.44 4.07 6.39
N LYS A 213 20.84 2.81 6.18
CA LYS A 213 22.03 2.20 6.81
C LYS A 213 23.15 2.06 5.79
#